data_AF-A0A520F6B6-F1
#
_entry.id   AF-A0A520F6B6-F1
#
_cell.length_a   1.000
_cell.length_b   1.000
_cell.length_c   1.000
_cell.angle_alpha   90.00
_cell.angle_beta   90.00
_cell.angle_gamma   90.00
#
_symmetry.space_group_name_H-M   'P 1'
#
loop_
_entity.id
_entity.type
_entity.pdbx_description
1 polymer ?
#
loop_
_entity_poly.entity_id
_entity_poly.type
_entity_poly.pdbx_seq_one_letter_code
_entity_poly.pdbx_strand_id
1 'polypeptide(L)'
;MMAALDLLGQRWNMRILFELRSGPLGFLELRRRTDDISSSVLATRLRTLVDARVLAKGPDGSYRLTEIGDELGPALEPLWQWAQRWNEDSDHTDHRM
;
A
#
# COMPACT_ATOMS: atom_id res chain seq x y z
N MET A 1 4.76 16.51 4.20
CA MET A 1 4.43 15.53 5.26
C MET A 1 2.94 15.18 5.24
N MET A 2 2.01 16.09 5.55
CA MET A 2 0.56 15.75 5.62
C MET A 2 -0.01 15.17 4.31
N ALA A 3 0.26 15.77 3.16
CA ALA A 3 -0.19 15.24 1.87
C ALA A 3 0.28 13.79 1.58
N ALA A 4 1.46 13.41 2.07
CA ALA A 4 1.96 12.05 1.94
C ALA A 4 1.18 11.10 2.87
N LEU A 5 0.92 11.51 4.12
CA LEU A 5 0.09 10.74 5.04
C LEU A 5 -1.36 10.62 4.55
N ASP A 6 -1.92 11.67 3.95
CA ASP A 6 -3.25 11.65 3.35
C ASP A 6 -3.32 10.65 2.20
N LEU A 7 -2.29 10.63 1.34
CA LEU A 7 -2.17 9.66 0.25
C LEU A 7 -2.06 8.23 0.79
N LEU A 8 -1.13 7.99 1.72
CA LEU A 8 -0.85 6.65 2.24
C LEU A 8 -2.01 6.11 3.11
N GLY A 9 -2.68 7.00 3.85
CA GLY A 9 -3.82 6.69 4.69
C GLY A 9 -5.10 6.36 3.92
N GLN A 10 -5.16 6.62 2.61
CA GLN A 10 -6.31 6.20 1.81
C GLN A 10 -6.42 4.68 1.80
N ARG A 11 -7.65 4.20 2.05
CA ARG A 11 -7.96 2.77 2.01
C ARG A 11 -7.41 2.14 0.72
N TRP A 12 -6.68 1.04 0.91
CA TRP A 12 -6.01 0.21 -0.11
C TRP A 12 -4.64 0.68 -0.60
N ASN A 13 -4.25 1.95 -0.42
CA ASN A 13 -2.95 2.41 -0.93
C ASN A 13 -1.78 1.67 -0.29
N MET A 14 -1.73 1.57 1.04
CA MET A 14 -0.70 0.79 1.73
C MET A 14 -0.66 -0.67 1.28
N ARG A 15 -1.83 -1.30 1.06
CA ARG A 15 -1.88 -2.69 0.59
C ARG A 15 -1.33 -2.83 -0.83
N ILE A 16 -1.68 -1.93 -1.74
CA ILE A 16 -1.15 -1.92 -3.12
C ILE A 16 0.38 -1.77 -3.11
N LEU A 17 0.91 -0.84 -2.32
CA LEU A 17 2.36 -0.64 -2.19
C LEU A 17 3.04 -1.88 -1.63
N PHE A 18 2.45 -2.50 -0.61
CA PHE A 18 2.96 -3.73 -0.02
C PHE A 18 2.99 -4.90 -1.02
N GLU A 19 1.96 -5.07 -1.86
CA GLU A 19 1.94 -6.15 -2.85
C GLU A 19 2.99 -5.95 -3.96
N LEU A 20 3.29 -4.69 -4.32
CA LEU A 20 4.27 -4.35 -5.35
C LEU A 20 5.73 -4.38 -4.89
N ARG A 21 5.99 -4.50 -3.58
CA ARG A 21 7.35 -4.60 -3.03
C ARG A 21 8.13 -5.81 -3.56
N SER A 22 7.41 -6.86 -3.94
CA SER A 22 7.99 -8.12 -4.44
C SER A 22 8.19 -8.12 -5.95
N GLY A 23 7.81 -7.03 -6.63
CA GLY A 23 7.97 -6.85 -8.07
C GLY A 23 6.70 -6.38 -8.77
N PRO A 24 6.79 -6.17 -10.10
CA PRO A 24 5.68 -5.66 -10.89
C PRO A 24 4.48 -6.61 -10.94
N LEU A 25 3.26 -6.08 -10.86
CA LEU A 25 2.03 -6.86 -10.93
C LEU A 25 1.04 -6.25 -11.93
N GLY A 26 0.33 -7.12 -12.65
CA GLY A 26 -0.81 -6.73 -13.48
C GLY A 26 -2.03 -6.32 -12.66
N PHE A 27 -2.98 -5.63 -13.31
CA PHE A 27 -4.20 -5.14 -12.65
C PHE A 27 -5.04 -6.25 -11.99
N LEU A 28 -5.26 -7.36 -12.69
CA LEU A 28 -6.06 -8.48 -12.19
C LEU A 28 -5.41 -9.14 -10.97
N GLU A 29 -4.08 -9.29 -11.00
CA GLU A 29 -3.33 -9.88 -9.91
C GLU A 29 -3.36 -8.98 -8.67
N LEU A 30 -3.15 -7.66 -8.87
CA LEU A 30 -3.29 -6.68 -7.79
C LEU A 30 -4.67 -6.77 -7.13
N ARG A 31 -5.74 -6.79 -7.94
CA ARG A 31 -7.11 -6.89 -7.45
C ARG A 31 -7.33 -8.10 -6.55
N ARG A 32 -6.84 -9.27 -6.99
CA ARG A 32 -6.93 -10.52 -6.24
C ARG A 32 -6.21 -10.46 -4.89
N ARG A 33 -5.11 -9.71 -4.82
CA ARG A 33 -4.28 -9.55 -3.60
C ARG A 33 -4.69 -8.38 -2.70
N THR A 34 -5.70 -7.60 -3.10
CA THR A 34 -6.25 -6.46 -2.34
C THR A 34 -7.69 -6.70 -1.93
N ASP A 35 -7.96 -7.88 -1.36
CA ASP A 35 -9.26 -8.28 -0.80
C ASP A 35 -10.46 -8.02 -1.75
N ASP A 36 -10.27 -8.33 -3.03
CA ASP A 36 -11.27 -8.15 -4.08
C ASP A 36 -11.89 -6.74 -4.15
N ILE A 37 -11.05 -5.71 -3.92
CA ILE A 37 -11.36 -4.31 -4.23
C ILE A 37 -12.07 -4.19 -5.59
N SER A 38 -13.08 -3.32 -5.68
CA SER A 38 -13.77 -3.11 -6.94
C SER A 38 -12.82 -2.55 -8.01
N SER A 39 -13.02 -2.95 -9.27
CA SER A 39 -12.15 -2.51 -10.38
C SER A 39 -12.09 -0.99 -10.50
N SER A 40 -13.21 -0.29 -10.27
CA SER A 40 -13.26 1.17 -10.33
C SER A 40 -12.42 1.81 -9.23
N VAL A 41 -12.48 1.30 -8.00
CA VAL A 41 -11.68 1.82 -6.89
C VAL A 41 -10.20 1.51 -7.12
N LEU A 42 -9.85 0.29 -7.53
CA LEU A 42 -8.46 -0.05 -7.84
C LEU A 42 -7.88 0.84 -8.94
N ALA A 43 -8.63 1.07 -10.02
CA ALA A 43 -8.20 1.95 -11.10
C ALA A 43 -7.95 3.38 -10.61
N THR A 44 -8.82 3.92 -9.76
CA THR A 44 -8.65 5.25 -9.14
C THR A 44 -7.42 5.31 -8.24
N ARG A 45 -7.19 4.28 -7.43
CA ARG A 45 -6.03 4.22 -6.51
C ARG A 45 -4.72 4.14 -7.30
N LEU A 46 -4.65 3.25 -8.29
CA LEU A 46 -3.48 3.13 -9.17
C LEU A 46 -3.21 4.43 -9.93
N ARG A 47 -4.26 5.09 -10.45
CA ARG A 47 -4.13 6.41 -11.07
C ARG A 47 -3.51 7.42 -10.10
N THR A 48 -4.08 7.53 -8.90
CA THR A 48 -3.62 8.46 -7.87
C THR A 48 -2.14 8.24 -7.51
N LEU A 49 -1.74 6.98 -7.33
CA LEU A 49 -0.35 6.61 -7.00
C LEU A 49 0.62 6.82 -8.17
N VAL A 50 0.16 6.65 -9.41
CA VAL A 50 0.95 6.98 -10.62
C VAL A 50 1.11 8.49 -10.76
N ASP A 51 0.04 9.26 -10.56
CA ASP A 51 0.07 10.71 -10.64
C ASP A 51 0.97 11.32 -9.54
N ALA A 52 1.00 10.68 -8.36
CA ALA A 52 1.91 10.99 -7.26
C ALA A 52 3.36 10.51 -7.51
N ARG A 53 3.64 9.87 -8.65
CA ARG A 53 4.93 9.27 -9.02
C ARG A 53 5.45 8.19 -8.07
N VAL A 54 4.59 7.62 -7.24
CA VAL A 54 4.95 6.49 -6.37
C VAL A 54 4.99 5.20 -7.20
N LEU A 55 4.06 5.07 -8.16
CA LEU A 55 4.01 3.95 -9.10
C LEU A 55 4.29 4.38 -10.53
N ALA A 56 4.74 3.43 -11.33
CA ALA A 56 4.81 3.53 -12.78
C ALA A 56 4.02 2.38 -13.43
N LYS A 57 3.38 2.67 -14.57
CA LYS A 57 2.73 1.65 -15.40
C LYS A 57 3.65 1.26 -16.56
N GLY A 58 3.96 -0.02 -16.66
CA GLY A 58 4.79 -0.59 -17.72
C GLY A 58 4.06 -0.75 -19.06
N PRO A 59 4.80 -0.98 -20.16
CA PRO A 59 4.23 -1.19 -21.49
C PRO A 59 3.40 -2.48 -21.60
N ASP A 60 3.69 -3.47 -20.75
CA ASP A 60 2.92 -4.71 -20.58
C ASP A 60 1.64 -4.53 -19.74
N GLY A 61 1.39 -3.30 -19.26
CA GLY A 61 0.25 -2.98 -18.40
C GLY A 61 0.45 -3.35 -16.93
N SER A 62 1.62 -3.83 -16.53
CA SER A 62 1.98 -4.05 -15.13
C SER A 62 2.19 -2.71 -14.40
N TYR A 63 2.05 -2.72 -13.09
CA TYR A 63 2.39 -1.60 -12.21
C TYR A 63 3.62 -1.99 -11.40
N ARG A 64 4.51 -1.04 -11.16
CA ARG A 64 5.72 -1.23 -10.34
C ARG A 64 5.96 0.00 -9.46
N LEU A 65 6.63 -0.19 -8.34
CA LEU A 65 7.18 0.91 -7.57
C LEU A 65 8.22 1.66 -8.41
N THR A 66 8.22 2.97 -8.28
CA THR A 66 9.31 3.84 -8.75
C THR A 66 10.42 3.86 -7.70
N GLU A 67 11.53 4.53 -8.01
CA GLU A 67 12.61 4.77 -7.04
C GLU A 67 12.10 5.43 -5.75
N ILE A 68 11.32 6.52 -5.87
CA ILE A 68 10.72 7.18 -4.69
C ILE A 68 9.65 6.31 -3.99
N GLY A 69 8.98 5.42 -4.73
CA GLY A 69 8.05 4.46 -4.16
C GLY A 69 8.75 3.38 -3.34
N ASP A 70 9.91 2.91 -3.80
CA ASP A 70 10.73 1.92 -3.09
C ASP A 70 11.30 2.49 -1.79
N GLU A 71 11.63 3.79 -1.75
CA GLU A 71 12.07 4.49 -0.53
C GLU A 71 11.05 4.45 0.61
N LEU A 72 9.76 4.27 0.31
CA LEU A 72 8.71 4.17 1.33
C LEU A 72 8.87 2.91 2.20
N GLY A 73 9.41 1.81 1.64
CA GLY A 73 9.66 0.58 2.39
C GLY A 73 10.52 0.81 3.65
N PRO A 74 11.80 1.21 3.50
CA PRO A 74 12.65 1.49 4.65
C PRO A 74 12.14 2.65 5.51
N ALA A 75 11.46 3.65 4.94
CA ALA A 75 10.89 4.77 5.70
C ALA A 75 9.74 4.36 6.63
N LEU A 76 8.96 3.34 6.25
CA LEU A 76 7.81 2.84 7.01
C LEU A 76 8.18 1.70 7.98
N GLU A 77 9.38 1.14 7.91
CA GLU A 77 9.84 0.05 8.77
C GLU A 77 9.68 0.35 10.28
N PRO A 78 10.10 1.52 10.81
CA PRO A 78 9.88 1.83 12.23
C PRO A 78 8.39 1.93 12.60
N LEU A 79 7.55 2.39 11.66
CA LEU A 79 6.10 2.47 11.86
C LEU A 79 5.47 1.07 11.88
N TRP A 80 5.91 0.16 11.01
CA TRP A 80 5.47 -1.23 11.04
C TRP A 80 5.82 -1.90 12.37
N GLN A 81 7.04 -1.73 12.86
CA GLN A 81 7.46 -2.28 14.17
C GLN A 81 6.64 -1.70 15.32
N TRP A 82 6.32 -0.42 15.27
CA TRP A 82 5.41 0.20 16.25
C TRP A 82 3.99 -0.41 16.17
N ALA A 83 3.45 -0.58 14.96
CA ALA A 83 2.12 -1.13 14.77
C ALA A 83 1.99 -2.58 15.29
N GLN A 84 3.03 -3.40 15.15
CA GLN A 84 3.05 -4.75 15.72
C GLN A 84 2.93 -4.71 17.26
N ARG A 85 3.75 -3.89 17.92
CA ARG A 85 3.67 -3.72 19.38
C ARG A 85 2.30 -3.18 19.82
N TRP A 86 1.76 -2.22 19.08
CA TRP A 86 0.44 -1.65 19.39
C TRP A 86 -0.68 -2.68 19.27
N ASN A 87 -0.64 -3.58 18.28
CA ASN A 87 -1.59 -4.68 18.16
C ASN A 87 -1.44 -5.68 19.32
N GLU A 88 -0.21 -6.05 19.69
CA GLU A 88 0.07 -6.94 20.82
C GLU A 88 -0.48 -6.40 22.15
N ASP A 89 -0.32 -5.09 22.40
CA ASP A 89 -0.86 -4.41 23.58
C ASP A 89 -2.40 -4.30 23.55
N SER A 90 -2.97 -4.15 22.35
CA SER A 90 -4.42 -4.04 22.15
C SER A 90 -5.13 -5.39 22.37
N ASP A 91 -4.53 -6.49 21.92
CA ASP A 91 -5.04 -7.86 22.16
C ASP A 91 -5.01 -8.23 23.66
N HIS A 92 -4.09 -7.65 24.44
CA HIS A 92 -4.00 -7.90 25.88
C HIS A 92 -5.10 -7.20 26.71
N THR A 93 -5.74 -6.17 26.13
CA THR A 93 -6.80 -5.40 26.81
C THR A 93 -8.17 -6.05 26.65
N ASP A 94 -8.40 -6.79 25.56
CA ASP A 94 -9.71 -7.39 25.23
C ASP A 94 -10.00 -8.70 25.99
N HIS A 95 -8.98 -9.37 26.53
CA HIS A 95 -9.13 -10.57 27.37
C HIS A 95 -9.40 -10.29 28.86
N ARG A 96 -9.58 -9.02 29.24
CA ARG A 96 -9.84 -8.60 30.63
C ARG A 96 -11.23 -7.98 30.85
N MET A 97 -12.12 -8.07 29.87
CA MET A 97 -13.53 -7.65 29.98
C MET A 97 -14.49 -8.84 29.97
#